data_AF-A0A653SHJ1-F1
#
_entry.id   AF-A0A653SHJ1-F1
#
_cell.length_a   1.000
_cell.length_b   1.000
_cell.length_c   1.000
_cell.angle_alpha   90.00
_cell.angle_beta   90.00
_cell.angle_gamma   90.00
#
_symmetry.space_group_name_H-M   'P 1'
#
loop_
_entity.id
_entity.type
_entity.pdbx_description
1 polymer ?
#
loop_
_entity_poly.entity_id
_entity_poly.type
_entity_poly.pdbx_seq_one_letter_code
_entity_poly.pdbx_strand_id
1 'polypeptide(L)'
;MELQAVAKAISITEGIDEWHGLMKVLLQHLSVLPIPAEIQSSLRTAEAYWSGDSTFNANDLERARSKTWEYLDSFAEGADLKTREGRTARALLCVTEPDGDIETRSMKADWFAAMIWNET
;
A
#
# COMPACT_ATOMS: atom_id res chain seq x y z
N MET A 1 0.56 -7.04 -14.32
CA MET A 1 -0.09 -8.35 -14.65
C MET A 1 0.08 -9.38 -13.54
N GLU A 2 1.28 -9.56 -12.99
CA GLU A 2 1.56 -10.55 -11.93
C GLU A 2 0.84 -10.24 -10.59
N LEU A 3 0.93 -9.00 -10.09
CA LEU A 3 0.26 -8.61 -8.83
C LEU A 3 -1.25 -8.88 -8.83
N GLN A 4 -1.93 -8.58 -9.94
CA GLN A 4 -3.38 -8.81 -10.07
C GLN A 4 -3.73 -10.31 -10.14
N ALA A 5 -2.88 -11.12 -10.77
CA ALA A 5 -3.09 -12.57 -10.83
C ALA A 5 -2.95 -13.20 -9.43
N VAL A 6 -1.94 -12.79 -8.65
CA VAL A 6 -1.77 -13.23 -7.26
C VAL A 6 -2.93 -12.75 -6.39
N ALA A 7 -3.34 -11.48 -6.54
CA ALA A 7 -4.47 -10.91 -5.81
C ALA A 7 -5.76 -11.72 -6.03
N LYS A 8 -6.01 -12.13 -7.28
CA LYS A 8 -7.15 -12.99 -7.63
C LYS A 8 -7.05 -14.37 -6.99
N ALA A 9 -5.87 -14.97 -6.96
CA ALA A 9 -5.67 -16.26 -6.30
C ALA A 9 -5.94 -16.19 -4.78
N ILE A 10 -5.48 -15.11 -4.12
CA ILE A 10 -5.76 -14.86 -2.69
C ILE A 10 -7.26 -14.64 -2.47
N SER A 11 -7.90 -13.80 -3.29
CA SER A 11 -9.34 -13.54 -3.21
C SER A 11 -10.18 -14.82 -3.27
N ILE A 12 -9.87 -15.71 -4.22
CA ILE A 12 -10.55 -17.01 -4.34
C ILE A 12 -10.27 -17.91 -3.13
N THR A 13 -9.01 -17.98 -2.68
CA THR A 13 -8.59 -18.88 -1.61
C THR A 13 -9.18 -18.50 -0.26
N GLU A 14 -9.28 -17.20 0.01
CA GLU A 14 -9.74 -16.67 1.29
C GLU A 14 -11.21 -16.25 1.29
N GLY A 15 -11.88 -16.26 0.14
CA GLY A 15 -13.28 -15.84 0.03
C GLY A 15 -13.50 -14.34 0.27
N ILE A 16 -12.51 -13.51 -0.07
CA ILE A 16 -12.55 -12.05 0.03
C ILE A 16 -12.70 -11.43 -1.36
N ASP A 17 -13.09 -10.16 -1.45
CA ASP A 17 -13.12 -9.48 -2.74
C ASP A 17 -11.71 -9.21 -3.31
N GLU A 18 -11.66 -8.94 -4.62
CA GLU A 18 -10.41 -8.76 -5.35
C GLU A 18 -9.65 -7.48 -4.95
N TRP A 19 -10.30 -6.49 -4.34
CA TRP A 19 -9.62 -5.30 -3.80
C TRP A 19 -8.87 -5.67 -2.52
N HIS A 20 -9.54 -6.30 -1.56
CA HIS A 20 -8.88 -6.84 -0.35
C HIS A 20 -7.73 -7.80 -0.73
N GLY A 21 -7.96 -8.67 -1.73
CA GLY A 21 -6.91 -9.55 -2.26
C GLY A 21 -5.68 -8.78 -2.76
N LEU A 22 -5.89 -7.67 -3.49
CA LEU A 22 -4.77 -6.82 -3.92
C LEU A 22 -4.04 -6.21 -2.74
N MET A 23 -4.76 -5.62 -1.78
CA MET A 23 -4.15 -4.96 -0.62
C MET A 23 -3.25 -5.91 0.18
N LYS A 24 -3.67 -7.16 0.36
CA LYS A 24 -2.84 -8.20 1.01
C LYS A 24 -1.55 -8.50 0.22
N VAL A 25 -1.63 -8.60 -1.11
CA VAL A 25 -0.41 -8.80 -1.95
C VAL A 25 0.54 -7.62 -1.83
N LEU A 26 0.03 -6.39 -1.95
CA LEU A 26 0.86 -5.19 -1.86
C LEU A 26 1.55 -5.08 -0.48
N LEU A 27 0.82 -5.40 0.59
CA LEU A 27 1.38 -5.45 1.95
C LEU A 27 2.47 -6.51 2.12
N GLN A 28 2.30 -7.70 1.53
CA GLN A 28 3.33 -8.74 1.55
C GLN A 28 4.64 -8.26 0.91
N HIS A 29 4.56 -7.45 -0.15
CA HIS A 29 5.73 -6.85 -0.76
C HIS A 29 6.32 -5.71 0.10
N LEU A 30 5.48 -4.87 0.72
CA LEU A 30 5.95 -3.79 1.59
C LEU A 30 6.65 -4.30 2.85
N SER A 31 6.15 -5.37 3.47
CA SER A 31 6.64 -5.86 4.77
C SER A 31 8.09 -6.37 4.75
N VAL A 32 8.63 -6.68 3.57
CA VAL A 32 10.02 -7.12 3.38
C VAL A 32 10.97 -5.99 2.98
N LEU A 33 10.46 -4.77 2.76
CA LEU A 33 11.25 -3.59 2.44
C LEU A 33 11.72 -2.88 3.71
N PRO A 34 12.85 -2.14 3.66
CA PRO A 34 13.22 -1.24 4.74
C PRO A 34 12.22 -0.07 4.77
N ILE A 35 11.36 -0.07 5.80
CA ILE A 35 10.36 0.97 6.02
C ILE A 35 10.95 2.06 6.94
N PRO A 36 10.88 3.34 6.55
CA PRO A 36 11.27 4.44 7.42
C PRO A 36 10.48 4.42 8.74
N ALA A 37 11.15 4.71 9.85
CA ALA A 37 10.58 4.61 11.19
C ALA A 37 9.34 5.51 11.37
N GLU A 38 9.33 6.65 10.69
CA GLU A 38 8.27 7.66 10.67
C GLU A 38 6.95 7.10 10.17
N ILE A 39 6.99 6.22 9.17
CA ILE A 39 5.80 5.62 8.53
C ILE A 39 5.57 4.15 8.91
N GLN A 40 6.40 3.59 9.80
CA GLN A 40 6.23 2.22 10.29
C GLN A 40 4.89 2.01 11.02
N SER A 41 4.37 3.06 11.67
CA SER A 41 3.04 2.99 12.28
C SER A 41 1.92 2.89 11.24
N SER A 42 2.05 3.60 10.12
CA SER A 42 1.10 3.56 9.00
C SER A 42 1.06 2.18 8.33
N LEU A 43 2.22 1.55 8.13
CA LEU A 43 2.27 0.16 7.63
C LEU A 43 1.53 -0.79 8.57
N ARG A 44 1.82 -0.75 9.87
CA ARG A 44 1.17 -1.63 10.86
C ARG A 44 -0.35 -1.45 10.90
N THR A 45 -0.83 -0.21 10.77
CA THR A 45 -2.27 0.08 10.67
C THR A 45 -2.89 -0.57 9.43
N ALA A 46 -2.23 -0.47 8.27
CA ALA A 46 -2.70 -1.12 7.05
C ALA A 46 -2.69 -2.65 7.18
N GLU A 47 -1.61 -3.25 7.72
CA GLU A 47 -1.53 -4.69 7.98
C GLU A 47 -2.67 -5.18 8.88
N ALA A 48 -2.92 -4.49 9.99
CA ALA A 48 -3.98 -4.84 10.92
C ALA A 48 -5.37 -4.76 10.26
N TYR A 49 -5.67 -3.64 9.58
CA TYR A 49 -6.95 -3.45 8.89
C TYR A 49 -7.21 -4.55 7.85
N TRP A 50 -6.26 -4.80 6.94
CA TRP A 50 -6.43 -5.79 5.87
C TRP A 50 -6.33 -7.25 6.35
N SER A 51 -5.88 -7.48 7.58
CA SER A 51 -5.99 -8.80 8.23
C SER A 51 -7.36 -9.09 8.84
N GLY A 52 -8.26 -8.10 8.88
CA GLY A 52 -9.57 -8.21 9.50
C GLY A 52 -9.58 -7.97 11.01
N ASP A 53 -8.58 -7.26 11.54
CA ASP A 53 -8.59 -6.84 12.95
C ASP A 53 -9.72 -5.83 13.19
N SER A 54 -10.76 -6.27 13.90
CA SER A 54 -11.96 -5.48 14.21
C SER A 54 -11.71 -4.20 15.02
N THR A 55 -10.51 -4.02 15.59
CA THR A 55 -10.13 -2.79 16.28
C THR A 55 -9.77 -1.64 15.35
N PHE A 56 -9.45 -1.95 14.08
CA PHE A 56 -9.12 -0.98 13.05
C PHE A 56 -10.28 -0.79 12.07
N ASN A 57 -10.50 0.45 11.67
CA ASN A 57 -11.55 0.80 10.70
C ASN A 57 -11.00 1.74 9.61
N ALA A 58 -11.84 2.11 8.65
CA ALA A 58 -11.45 2.95 7.52
C ALA A 58 -10.90 4.33 7.95
N ASN A 59 -11.33 4.89 9.09
CA ASN A 59 -10.75 6.13 9.60
C ASN A 59 -9.30 5.95 10.08
N ASP A 60 -8.93 4.76 10.55
CA ASP A 60 -7.55 4.45 10.93
C ASP A 60 -6.66 4.35 9.68
N LEU A 61 -7.17 3.76 8.59
CA LEU A 61 -6.49 3.79 7.29
C LEU A 61 -6.31 5.23 6.79
N GLU A 62 -7.32 6.08 6.88
CA GLU A 62 -7.22 7.48 6.42
C GLU A 62 -6.21 8.29 7.28
N ARG A 63 -6.14 8.01 8.58
CA ARG A 63 -5.09 8.58 9.45
C ARG A 63 -3.70 8.07 9.07
N ALA A 64 -3.55 6.79 8.75
CA ALA A 64 -2.30 6.22 8.26
C ALA A 64 -1.89 6.85 6.91
N ARG A 65 -2.85 7.09 6.01
CA ARG A 65 -2.65 7.82 4.75
C ARG A 65 -2.14 9.23 5.01
N SER A 66 -2.80 9.98 5.89
CA SER A 66 -2.42 11.35 6.24
C SER A 66 -0.98 11.43 6.78
N LYS A 67 -0.62 10.55 7.72
CA LYS A 67 0.78 10.47 8.23
C LYS A 67 1.80 10.13 7.16
N THR A 68 1.41 9.28 6.20
CA THR A 68 2.30 8.92 5.09
C THR A 68 2.51 10.11 4.15
N TRP A 69 1.48 10.93 3.92
CA TRP A 69 1.62 12.20 3.21
C TRP A 69 2.49 13.21 3.96
N GLU A 70 2.32 13.37 5.27
CA GLU A 70 3.18 14.24 6.08
C GLU A 70 4.66 13.86 5.97
N TYR A 71 4.97 12.57 5.93
CA TYR A 71 6.32 12.09 5.67
C TYR A 71 6.82 12.45 4.27
N LEU A 72 5.98 12.27 3.24
CA LEU A 72 6.31 12.63 1.85
C LEU A 72 6.52 14.15 1.68
N ASP A 73 5.79 14.98 2.42
CA ASP A 73 5.92 16.43 2.39
C ASP A 73 7.25 16.93 2.98
N SER A 74 7.99 16.07 3.69
CA SER A 74 9.35 16.39 4.17
C SER A 74 10.42 16.37 3.06
N PHE A 75 10.11 15.77 1.90
CA PHE A 75 11.00 15.74 0.76
C PHE A 75 10.87 17.03 -0.05
N ALA A 76 11.98 17.50 -0.62
CA ALA A 76 11.92 18.53 -1.67
C ALA A 76 11.07 18.03 -2.86
N GLU A 77 10.48 18.96 -3.61
CA GLU A 77 9.57 18.63 -4.71
C GLU A 77 10.17 17.59 -5.68
N GLY A 78 9.47 16.45 -5.82
CA GLY A 78 9.86 15.33 -6.69
C GLY A 78 11.07 14.53 -6.22
N ALA A 79 11.67 14.85 -5.07
CA ALA A 79 12.78 14.08 -4.52
C ALA A 79 12.30 12.74 -3.93
N ASP A 80 11.06 12.68 -3.46
CA ASP A 80 10.41 11.46 -2.98
C ASP A 80 10.33 10.36 -4.06
N LEU A 81 10.21 10.73 -5.33
CA LEU A 81 10.21 9.78 -6.45
C LEU A 81 11.61 9.25 -6.79
N LYS A 82 12.67 9.89 -6.29
CA LYS A 82 14.07 9.55 -6.60
C LYS A 82 14.77 8.80 -5.47
N THR A 83 14.22 8.86 -4.25
CA THR A 83 14.76 8.15 -3.09
C THR A 83 14.02 6.85 -2.87
N ARG A 84 14.71 5.86 -2.29
CA ARG A 84 14.08 4.59 -1.95
C ARG A 84 12.98 4.79 -0.91
N GLU A 85 13.24 5.63 0.08
CA GLU A 85 12.33 5.93 1.19
C GLU A 85 11.05 6.60 0.69
N GLY A 86 11.17 7.62 -0.16
CA GLY A 86 10.01 8.31 -0.73
C GLY A 86 9.18 7.39 -1.62
N ARG A 87 9.82 6.56 -2.46
CA ARG A 87 9.11 5.55 -3.27
C ARG A 87 8.39 4.52 -2.41
N THR A 88 9.01 4.03 -1.34
CA THR A 88 8.36 3.13 -0.37
C THR A 88 7.15 3.79 0.29
N ALA A 89 7.26 5.06 0.68
CA ALA A 89 6.13 5.81 1.23
C ALA A 89 5.00 6.02 0.20
N ARG A 90 5.33 6.30 -1.07
CA ARG A 90 4.36 6.36 -2.17
C ARG A 90 3.67 5.03 -2.41
N ALA A 91 4.39 3.92 -2.30
CA ALA A 91 3.82 2.57 -2.41
C ALA A 91 2.90 2.25 -1.22
N LEU A 92 3.22 2.72 -0.02
CA LEU A 92 2.37 2.58 1.17
C LEU A 92 1.01 3.29 1.01
N LEU A 93 0.94 4.40 0.28
CA LEU A 93 -0.34 5.05 -0.04
C LEU A 93 -1.29 4.17 -0.88
N CYS A 94 -0.80 3.12 -1.54
CA CYS A 94 -1.68 2.18 -2.25
C CYS A 94 -2.51 1.33 -1.28
N VAL A 95 -1.97 1.01 -0.10
CA VAL A 95 -2.60 0.10 0.88
C VAL A 95 -3.33 0.82 2.01
N THR A 96 -3.37 2.15 1.97
CA THR A 96 -4.17 2.97 2.90
C THR A 96 -5.47 3.47 2.29
N GLU A 97 -5.81 3.00 1.09
CA GLU A 97 -7.07 3.32 0.41
C GLU A 97 -8.13 2.27 0.73
N PRO A 98 -9.26 2.65 1.38
CA PRO A 98 -10.18 1.68 1.97
C PRO A 98 -11.02 0.91 0.95
N ASP A 99 -11.19 1.45 -0.25
CA ASP A 99 -12.00 0.89 -1.32
C ASP A 99 -11.41 1.21 -2.70
N GLY A 100 -11.80 0.40 -3.69
CA GLY A 100 -11.40 0.62 -5.07
C GLY A 100 -12.11 -0.33 -6.01
N ASP A 101 -12.51 0.20 -7.17
CA ASP A 101 -13.12 -0.58 -8.24
C ASP A 101 -12.07 -1.27 -9.12
N ILE A 102 -12.51 -1.90 -10.22
CA ILE A 102 -11.63 -2.65 -11.14
C ILE A 102 -10.57 -1.74 -11.77
N GLU A 103 -10.94 -0.51 -12.14
CA GLU A 103 -10.02 0.45 -12.76
C GLU A 103 -8.99 0.90 -11.74
N THR A 104 -9.45 1.30 -10.56
CA THR A 104 -8.63 1.73 -9.43
C THR A 104 -7.66 0.63 -9.03
N ARG A 105 -8.13 -0.62 -8.97
CA ARG A 105 -7.29 -1.79 -8.68
C ARG A 105 -6.15 -1.94 -9.69
N SER A 106 -6.43 -1.81 -10.99
CA SER A 106 -5.38 -1.91 -12.01
C SER A 106 -4.38 -0.77 -11.88
N MET A 107 -4.86 0.47 -11.75
CA MET A 107 -4.01 1.65 -11.59
C MET A 107 -3.13 1.56 -10.34
N LYS A 108 -3.66 1.08 -9.22
CA LYS A 108 -2.92 0.90 -7.96
C LYS A 108 -1.83 -0.15 -8.07
N ALA A 109 -2.13 -1.29 -8.72
CA ALA A 109 -1.13 -2.32 -8.95
C ALA A 109 0.03 -1.81 -9.83
N ASP A 110 -0.28 -1.05 -10.88
CA ASP A 110 0.74 -0.50 -11.79
C ASP A 110 1.54 0.61 -11.11
N TRP A 111 0.89 1.50 -10.34
CA TRP A 111 1.57 2.55 -9.57
C TRP A 111 2.49 1.95 -8.51
N PHE A 112 2.02 0.94 -7.76
CA PHE A 112 2.83 0.25 -6.76
C PHE A 112 4.07 -0.38 -7.41
N ALA A 113 3.89 -1.10 -8.51
CA ALA A 113 5.00 -1.71 -9.26
C ALA A 113 6.01 -0.65 -9.72
N ALA A 114 5.53 0.51 -10.21
CA ALA A 114 6.41 1.61 -10.60
C ALA A 114 7.22 2.17 -9.42
N MET A 115 6.66 2.24 -8.22
CA MET A 115 7.41 2.73 -7.05
C MET A 115 8.45 1.73 -6.55
N ILE A 116 8.13 0.43 -6.56
CA ILE A 116 8.99 -0.59 -5.94
C ILE A 116 10.01 -1.20 -6.92
N TRP A 117 9.68 -1.33 -8.21
CA TRP A 117 10.49 -2.09 -9.17
C TRP A 117 11.09 -1.25 -10.30
N ASN A 118 10.59 -0.05 -10.58
CA ASN A 118 11.27 0.84 -11.53
C ASN A 118 12.39 1.60 -10.83
N GLU A 119 13.50 0.90 -10.60
CA GLU A 119 14.78 1.51 -10.28
C GLU A 119 15.43 1.99 -11.60
N THR A 120 15.20 3.26 -11.96
CA THR A 120 16.10 3.99 -12.87
C THR A 120 17.27 4.58 -12.11
#